data_AF-A0A838YSN3-F1
#
_entry.id   AF-A0A838YSN3-F1
#
_cell.length_a   1.000
_cell.length_b   1.000
_cell.length_c   1.000
_cell.angle_alpha   90.00
_cell.angle_beta   90.00
_cell.angle_gamma   90.00
#
_symmetry.space_group_name_H-M   'P 1'
#
loop_
_entity.id
_entity.type
_entity.pdbx_description
1 polymer ?
#
loop_
_entity_poly.entity_id
_entity_poly.type
_entity_poly.pdbx_seq_one_letter_code
_entity_poly.pdbx_strand_id
1 'polypeptide(L)'
;MKTLQIVAITLLTLTGLLSCETDQQSPKPEQPSKGTATEVGKPLGATTSKIIGAQGGSISTPDGKLTLAFPAGALTKETNITIRPVENKAWGGVGTGYEFGPDGSEFAKPVTFTYKYNDKEMSGVSLDNMALAFQDQTKIWQMTAPLTVNTSQKTITGAIRHFSWWSMITRYRLLPEYDTVQIKQTKELQVEFLDNGFEWPWTDSKTPPADLALLIPLNAPKLADRTDITKLYLNGVDCTNQPPKDATSGLLGFVNKGNKAVILYTAPNKKPADAYNPVAISVELSHGGKAKLLLVSNLYINTENSFSVDGSDPTNIAIHATASSGLLYMNFEDNLGNTLTVYCENLKVGKFPFNIKNTYVGAVHPSKKKAGSSIYKHCREDKSESGTIIIEKLYKADGKTIMKGQITGTVCTRHEADEKCNVIVHETMKVSADFTTVLDMY
;
A
#
# COMPACT_ATOMS: atom_id res chain seq x y z
N MET A 1 -88.32 -26.39 -20.08
CA MET A 1 -89.21 -26.02 -18.95
C MET A 1 -89.23 -24.51 -18.81
N LYS A 2 -90.39 -23.97 -18.41
CA LYS A 2 -90.86 -22.59 -18.57
C LYS A 2 -90.14 -21.56 -17.69
N THR A 3 -89.94 -20.38 -18.30
CA THR A 3 -90.11 -18.98 -17.84
C THR A 3 -90.54 -18.61 -16.41
N LEU A 4 -90.02 -17.43 -15.97
CA LEU A 4 -90.58 -16.42 -15.01
C LEU A 4 -90.63 -16.83 -13.51
N GLN A 5 -90.46 -16.00 -12.46
CA GLN A 5 -90.64 -14.56 -12.25
C GLN A 5 -90.12 -14.15 -10.83
N ILE A 6 -89.52 -12.95 -10.71
CA ILE A 6 -89.76 -11.84 -9.73
C ILE A 6 -89.59 -12.07 -8.19
N VAL A 7 -88.55 -11.44 -7.59
CA VAL A 7 -88.48 -10.28 -6.64
C VAL A 7 -89.10 -10.45 -5.23
N ALA A 8 -88.27 -10.30 -4.18
CA ALA A 8 -88.58 -9.46 -3.01
C ALA A 8 -87.30 -9.11 -2.20
N ILE A 9 -87.19 -7.82 -1.91
CA ILE A 9 -86.10 -7.07 -1.23
C ILE A 9 -86.24 -7.19 0.30
N THR A 10 -85.15 -6.96 1.07
CA THR A 10 -85.04 -6.21 2.37
C THR A 10 -83.94 -6.85 3.26
N LEU A 11 -82.71 -6.30 3.32
CA LEU A 11 -82.18 -5.26 4.23
C LEU A 11 -81.75 -5.78 5.64
N LEU A 12 -80.43 -5.87 5.89
CA LEU A 12 -79.67 -5.41 7.08
C LEU A 12 -78.29 -6.12 7.10
N THR A 13 -77.22 -5.47 6.65
CA THR A 13 -76.20 -4.73 7.44
C THR A 13 -75.20 -5.60 8.20
N LEU A 14 -73.93 -5.29 7.91
CA LEU A 14 -72.75 -5.33 8.79
C LEU A 14 -72.14 -6.72 9.06
N THR A 15 -71.05 -7.03 8.34
CA THR A 15 -69.86 -7.71 8.89
C THR A 15 -68.75 -7.80 7.84
N GLY A 16 -67.54 -7.32 8.20
CA GLY A 16 -66.30 -7.99 7.79
C GLY A 16 -65.48 -7.43 6.64
N LEU A 17 -65.23 -6.12 6.57
CA LEU A 17 -64.01 -5.61 5.91
C LEU A 17 -62.97 -5.27 6.99
N LEU A 18 -62.33 -6.31 7.54
CA LEU A 18 -61.05 -6.14 8.23
C LEU A 18 -59.97 -6.05 7.15
N SER A 19 -59.86 -4.86 6.57
CA SER A 19 -58.66 -4.42 5.87
C SER A 19 -57.57 -4.27 6.93
N CYS A 20 -56.64 -5.21 6.96
CA CYS A 20 -55.43 -5.08 7.76
C CYS A 20 -54.56 -4.02 7.06
N GLU A 21 -54.65 -2.77 7.50
CA GLU A 21 -53.65 -1.75 7.20
C GLU A 21 -52.31 -2.30 7.65
N THR A 22 -51.48 -2.68 6.68
CA THR A 22 -50.07 -2.93 6.94
C THR A 22 -49.49 -1.56 7.21
N ASP A 23 -49.12 -1.32 8.46
CA ASP A 23 -48.49 -0.10 8.95
C ASP A 23 -47.24 0.17 8.09
N GLN A 24 -47.41 0.95 7.02
CA GLN A 24 -46.30 1.47 6.24
C GLN A 24 -45.62 2.49 7.12
N GLN A 25 -44.68 2.03 7.96
CA GLN A 25 -43.60 2.88 8.43
C GLN A 25 -42.91 3.44 7.19
N SER A 26 -43.35 4.62 6.78
CA SER A 26 -42.59 5.47 5.89
C SER A 26 -41.20 5.60 6.50
N PRO A 27 -40.11 5.28 5.78
CA PRO A 27 -38.77 5.39 6.34
C PRO A 27 -38.60 6.81 6.85
N LYS A 28 -38.43 6.94 8.17
CA LYS A 28 -38.11 8.22 8.81
C LYS A 28 -36.88 8.77 8.10
N PRO A 29 -36.89 10.02 7.59
CA PRO A 29 -35.70 10.59 6.98
C PRO A 29 -34.54 10.46 7.96
N GLU A 30 -33.51 9.70 7.60
CA GLU A 30 -32.28 9.67 8.40
C GLU A 30 -31.77 11.10 8.49
N GLN A 31 -31.56 11.58 9.71
CA GLN A 31 -30.92 12.89 9.89
C GLN A 31 -29.55 12.85 9.21
N PRO A 32 -29.17 13.88 8.45
CA PRO A 32 -27.83 13.98 7.88
C PRO A 32 -26.80 13.76 8.99
N SER A 33 -25.85 12.84 8.75
CA SER A 33 -24.76 12.61 9.69
C SER A 33 -24.03 13.92 9.97
N LYS A 34 -23.61 14.15 11.21
CA LYS A 34 -22.88 15.37 11.58
C LYS A 34 -21.40 15.34 11.19
N GLY A 35 -20.87 14.18 10.79
CA GLY A 35 -19.43 13.98 10.55
C GLY A 35 -18.62 13.83 11.84
N THR A 36 -17.41 13.32 11.71
CA THR A 36 -16.46 13.13 12.82
C THR A 36 -15.19 13.91 12.56
N ALA A 37 -14.86 14.85 13.44
CA ALA A 37 -13.68 15.71 13.30
C ALA A 37 -12.35 14.93 13.43
N THR A 38 -11.30 15.45 12.79
CA THR A 38 -9.91 14.98 12.94
C THR A 38 -8.97 16.16 13.17
N GLU A 39 -7.73 15.92 13.60
CA GLU A 39 -6.73 17.00 13.61
C GLU A 39 -6.34 17.44 12.19
N VAL A 40 -5.74 18.62 12.06
CA VAL A 40 -5.13 19.04 10.79
C VAL A 40 -3.83 18.25 10.56
N GLY A 41 -3.51 17.99 9.29
CA GLY A 41 -2.28 17.29 8.93
C GLY A 41 -1.03 18.10 9.25
N LYS A 42 0.01 17.46 9.79
CA LYS A 42 1.33 18.08 9.97
C LYS A 42 2.06 18.20 8.62
N PRO A 43 2.88 19.24 8.40
CA PRO A 43 3.67 19.36 7.18
C PRO A 43 4.62 18.17 6.96
N LEU A 44 4.65 17.66 5.73
CA LEU A 44 5.55 16.58 5.30
C LEU A 44 6.72 17.09 4.46
N GLY A 45 6.68 18.34 4.01
CA GLY A 45 7.70 18.91 3.13
C GLY A 45 7.58 20.42 2.98
N ALA A 46 8.46 20.97 2.15
CA ALA A 46 8.51 22.41 1.90
C ALA A 46 7.29 22.91 1.10
N THR A 47 6.90 24.16 1.37
CA THR A 47 5.86 24.86 0.61
C THR A 47 6.41 25.27 -0.76
N THR A 48 5.62 25.05 -1.81
CA THR A 48 5.88 25.59 -3.15
C THR A 48 4.95 26.77 -3.42
N SER A 49 5.44 27.84 -4.04
CA SER A 49 4.67 29.06 -4.28
C SER A 49 4.82 29.59 -5.71
N LYS A 50 3.74 30.21 -6.23
CA LYS A 50 3.76 30.90 -7.53
C LYS A 50 2.68 31.99 -7.57
N ILE A 51 3.01 33.15 -8.14
CA ILE A 51 2.03 34.20 -8.42
C ILE A 51 1.20 33.80 -9.65
N ILE A 52 -0.13 33.78 -9.51
CA ILE A 52 -1.08 33.52 -10.60
C ILE A 52 -2.10 34.66 -10.63
N GLY A 53 -2.37 35.20 -11.82
CA GLY A 53 -3.31 36.30 -12.05
C GLY A 53 -4.54 35.89 -12.87
N ALA A 54 -5.27 36.88 -13.37
CA ALA A 54 -6.52 36.67 -14.10
C ALA A 54 -6.37 35.88 -15.42
N GLN A 55 -5.17 35.85 -16.01
CA GLN A 55 -4.88 35.04 -17.20
C GLN A 55 -4.85 33.52 -16.91
N GLY A 56 -4.94 33.11 -15.64
CA GLY A 56 -4.78 31.72 -15.24
C GLY A 56 -3.32 31.29 -15.22
N GLY A 57 -3.09 29.98 -15.13
CA GLY A 57 -1.76 29.40 -15.05
C GLY A 57 -1.76 28.06 -14.31
N SER A 58 -0.59 27.57 -13.96
CA SER A 58 -0.45 26.33 -13.19
C SER A 58 0.70 26.39 -12.21
N ILE A 59 0.60 25.59 -11.15
CA ILE A 59 1.63 25.34 -10.15
C ILE A 59 1.66 23.83 -9.86
N SER A 60 2.86 23.27 -9.76
CA SER A 60 3.08 21.83 -9.49
C SER A 60 4.01 21.66 -8.30
N THR A 61 3.86 20.55 -7.59
CA THR A 61 4.82 20.16 -6.56
C THR A 61 6.17 19.78 -7.20
N PRO A 62 7.30 19.92 -6.49
CA PRO A 62 8.64 19.65 -7.06
C PRO A 62 8.84 18.20 -7.49
N ASP A 63 8.14 17.26 -6.85
CA ASP A 63 8.12 15.84 -7.21
C ASP A 63 7.21 15.51 -8.41
N GLY A 64 6.48 16.50 -8.92
CA GLY A 64 5.56 16.35 -10.04
C GLY A 64 4.29 15.55 -9.74
N LYS A 65 4.02 15.21 -8.47
CA LYS A 65 2.83 14.43 -8.08
C LYS A 65 1.54 15.22 -8.24
N LEU A 66 1.50 16.45 -7.76
CA LEU A 66 0.31 17.29 -7.81
C LEU A 66 0.51 18.47 -8.75
N THR A 67 -0.49 18.75 -9.57
CA THR A 67 -0.61 20.00 -10.32
C THR A 67 -1.98 20.63 -10.10
N LEU A 68 -1.99 21.93 -9.84
CA LEU A 68 -3.18 22.77 -9.86
C LEU A 68 -3.15 23.64 -11.11
N ALA A 69 -4.21 23.57 -11.92
CA ALA A 69 -4.37 24.40 -13.13
C ALA A 69 -5.56 25.36 -12.97
N PHE A 70 -5.28 26.65 -13.09
CA PHE A 70 -6.20 27.76 -12.92
C PHE A 70 -6.64 28.20 -14.32
N PRO A 71 -7.93 28.06 -14.67
CA PRO A 71 -8.42 28.60 -15.93
C PRO A 71 -8.40 30.13 -15.90
N ALA A 72 -8.30 30.75 -17.08
CA ALA A 72 -8.43 32.20 -17.20
C ALA A 72 -9.76 32.68 -16.61
N GLY A 73 -9.70 33.71 -15.75
CA GLY A 73 -10.83 34.23 -14.99
C GLY A 73 -11.20 33.46 -13.73
N ALA A 74 -10.42 32.46 -13.29
CA ALA A 74 -10.59 31.86 -11.96
C ALA A 74 -10.26 32.86 -10.83
N LEU A 75 -9.28 33.73 -11.09
CA LEU A 75 -8.82 34.79 -10.21
C LEU A 75 -9.09 36.15 -10.88
N THR A 76 -9.30 37.19 -10.07
CA THR A 76 -9.51 38.57 -10.55
C THR A 76 -8.26 39.44 -10.40
N LYS A 77 -7.29 39.03 -9.58
CA LYS A 77 -6.03 39.73 -9.32
C LYS A 77 -4.88 38.74 -9.13
N GLU A 78 -3.65 39.25 -9.19
CA GLU A 78 -2.46 38.47 -8.85
C GLU A 78 -2.54 37.98 -7.41
N THR A 79 -2.40 36.66 -7.24
CA THR A 79 -2.46 35.97 -5.95
C THR A 79 -1.24 35.08 -5.82
N ASN A 80 -0.55 35.14 -4.69
CA ASN A 80 0.51 34.18 -4.37
C ASN A 80 -0.11 32.85 -3.94
N ILE A 81 -0.12 31.88 -4.86
CA ILE A 81 -0.68 30.55 -4.65
C ILE A 81 0.38 29.67 -4.01
N THR A 82 0.01 28.92 -2.97
CA THR A 82 0.90 27.98 -2.28
C THR A 82 0.35 26.56 -2.22
N ILE A 83 1.22 25.57 -2.34
CA ILE A 83 0.93 24.15 -2.08
C ILE A 83 1.89 23.65 -1.00
N ARG A 84 1.36 23.10 0.09
CA ARG A 84 2.14 22.43 1.14
C ARG A 84 1.66 20.98 1.32
N PRO A 85 2.52 19.97 1.13
CA PRO A 85 2.16 18.58 1.45
C PRO A 85 2.05 18.39 2.97
N VAL A 86 1.02 17.69 3.41
CA VAL A 86 0.70 17.42 4.82
C VAL A 86 0.29 15.96 5.03
N GLU A 87 0.34 15.50 6.27
CA GLU A 87 -0.25 14.22 6.67
C GLU A 87 -1.72 14.16 6.24
N ASN A 88 -2.14 13.06 5.61
CA ASN A 88 -3.53 12.87 5.26
C ASN A 88 -4.32 12.41 6.49
N LYS A 89 -5.24 13.27 6.96
CA LYS A 89 -6.11 13.01 8.12
C LYS A 89 -7.56 12.76 7.72
N ALA A 90 -7.86 12.70 6.42
CA ALA A 90 -9.21 12.43 5.96
C ALA A 90 -9.61 10.98 6.27
N TRP A 91 -10.86 10.78 6.65
CA TRP A 91 -11.42 9.43 6.75
C TRP A 91 -11.44 8.79 5.36
N GLY A 92 -10.88 7.58 5.24
CA GLY A 92 -10.67 6.93 3.94
C GLY A 92 -9.58 7.60 3.09
N GLY A 93 -8.72 8.44 3.68
CA GLY A 93 -7.64 9.13 2.97
C GLY A 93 -6.73 8.18 2.18
N VAL A 94 -6.41 8.57 0.95
CA VAL A 94 -5.50 7.88 0.04
C VAL A 94 -4.34 8.80 -0.29
N GLY A 95 -3.11 8.34 -0.09
CA GLY A 95 -1.90 9.10 -0.39
C GLY A 95 -1.73 10.37 0.47
N THR A 96 -1.04 11.36 -0.08
CA THR A 96 -0.66 12.61 0.62
C THR A 96 -1.82 13.61 0.66
N GLY A 97 -2.00 14.28 1.81
CA GLY A 97 -2.90 15.43 1.92
C GLY A 97 -2.20 16.72 1.53
N TYR A 98 -2.97 17.74 1.16
CA TYR A 98 -2.41 19.04 0.76
C TYR A 98 -3.14 20.19 1.42
N GLU A 99 -2.38 21.18 1.84
CA GLU A 99 -2.88 22.49 2.21
C GLU A 99 -2.61 23.47 1.08
N PHE A 100 -3.67 24.12 0.62
CA PHE A 100 -3.60 25.14 -0.41
C PHE A 100 -3.78 26.51 0.22
N GLY A 101 -2.98 27.48 -0.23
CA GLY A 101 -2.99 28.84 0.30
C GLY A 101 -3.10 29.89 -0.81
N PRO A 102 -3.74 31.06 -0.51
CA PRO A 102 -4.22 31.48 0.81
C PRO A 102 -5.52 30.76 1.26
N ASP A 103 -5.58 30.34 2.52
CA ASP A 103 -6.75 29.63 3.08
C ASP A 103 -8.04 30.45 2.94
N GLY A 104 -9.14 29.77 2.64
CA GLY A 104 -10.44 30.40 2.41
C GLY A 104 -10.58 31.19 1.09
N SER A 105 -9.57 31.19 0.22
CA SER A 105 -9.71 31.79 -1.12
C SER A 105 -10.77 31.05 -1.93
N GLU A 106 -11.66 31.78 -2.60
CA GLU A 106 -12.69 31.22 -3.50
C GLU A 106 -12.41 31.59 -4.96
N PHE A 107 -12.77 30.70 -5.89
CA PHE A 107 -12.52 30.87 -7.32
C PHE A 107 -13.81 30.97 -8.13
N ALA A 108 -13.87 31.96 -9.03
CA ALA A 108 -15.01 32.16 -9.93
C ALA A 108 -15.18 31.00 -10.93
N LYS A 109 -14.09 30.30 -11.24
CA LYS A 109 -14.06 29.07 -12.06
C LYS A 109 -13.30 27.99 -11.32
N PRO A 110 -13.70 26.71 -11.39
CA PRO A 110 -13.00 25.63 -10.72
C PRO A 110 -11.53 25.52 -11.16
N VAL A 111 -10.65 25.27 -10.20
CA VAL A 111 -9.26 24.93 -10.41
C VAL A 111 -9.17 23.41 -10.60
N THR A 112 -8.48 22.97 -11.65
CA THR A 112 -8.27 21.54 -11.90
C THR A 112 -7.17 21.02 -10.99
N PHE A 113 -7.51 20.01 -10.19
CA PHE A 113 -6.57 19.20 -9.40
C PHE A 113 -6.19 17.97 -10.22
N THR A 114 -4.90 17.75 -10.45
CA THR A 114 -4.39 16.54 -11.11
C THR A 114 -3.30 15.90 -10.26
N TYR A 115 -3.54 14.66 -9.84
CA TYR A 115 -2.62 13.85 -9.05
C TYR A 115 -2.08 12.69 -9.88
N LYS A 116 -0.76 12.52 -9.93
CA LYS A 116 -0.08 11.36 -10.50
C LYS A 116 0.17 10.34 -9.41
N TYR A 117 -0.36 9.14 -9.59
CA TYR A 117 -0.21 8.06 -8.62
C TYR A 117 0.71 6.96 -9.11
N ASN A 118 1.18 6.14 -8.19
CA ASN A 118 1.82 4.85 -8.49
C ASN A 118 1.01 3.68 -7.92
N ASP A 119 1.31 2.47 -8.36
CA ASP A 119 0.51 1.28 -8.02
C ASP A 119 0.58 0.93 -6.53
N LYS A 120 1.69 1.27 -5.86
CA LYS A 120 1.85 1.04 -4.42
C LYS A 120 0.87 1.89 -3.60
N GLU A 121 0.69 3.16 -3.98
CA GLU A 121 -0.27 4.07 -3.31
C GLU A 121 -1.73 3.65 -3.49
N MET A 122 -2.03 2.85 -4.51
CA MET A 122 -3.39 2.38 -4.81
C MET A 122 -3.60 0.92 -4.38
N SER A 123 -2.64 0.31 -3.68
CA SER A 123 -2.77 -1.04 -3.14
C SER A 123 -3.91 -1.07 -2.11
N GLY A 124 -4.86 -1.98 -2.31
CA GLY A 124 -6.05 -2.13 -1.48
C GLY A 124 -7.14 -1.09 -1.74
N VAL A 125 -6.95 -0.15 -2.67
CA VAL A 125 -7.91 0.92 -2.98
C VAL A 125 -8.69 0.57 -4.24
N SER A 126 -9.99 0.91 -4.29
CA SER A 126 -10.73 0.88 -5.56
C SER A 126 -10.72 2.25 -6.22
N LEU A 127 -10.23 2.30 -7.47
CA LEU A 127 -10.18 3.51 -8.28
C LEU A 127 -11.59 4.01 -8.69
N ASP A 128 -12.58 3.12 -8.72
CA ASP A 128 -13.94 3.43 -9.17
C ASP A 128 -14.77 4.19 -8.11
N ASN A 129 -14.26 4.34 -6.88
CA ASN A 129 -14.98 4.95 -5.76
C ASN A 129 -14.15 5.99 -5.00
N MET A 130 -13.36 6.77 -5.75
CA MET A 130 -12.55 7.85 -5.22
C MET A 130 -13.25 9.21 -5.29
N ALA A 131 -12.99 10.08 -4.32
CA ALA A 131 -13.44 11.47 -4.30
C ALA A 131 -12.38 12.39 -3.70
N LEU A 132 -12.56 13.70 -3.91
CA LEU A 132 -11.88 14.71 -3.11
C LEU A 132 -12.69 14.99 -1.86
N ALA A 133 -12.00 15.23 -0.76
CA ALA A 133 -12.56 15.80 0.45
C ALA A 133 -11.74 17.01 0.89
N PHE A 134 -12.41 17.98 1.51
CA PHE A 134 -11.73 19.08 2.19
C PHE A 134 -12.10 19.14 3.66
N GLN A 135 -11.20 19.66 4.48
CA GLN A 135 -11.47 19.86 5.91
C GLN A 135 -12.03 21.27 6.13
N ASP A 136 -13.19 21.36 6.78
CA ASP A 136 -13.82 22.64 7.12
C ASP A 136 -13.25 23.24 8.43
N GLN A 137 -13.75 24.43 8.79
CA GLN A 137 -13.32 25.16 10.00
C GLN A 137 -13.66 24.42 11.31
N THR A 138 -14.63 23.50 11.29
CA THR A 138 -14.97 22.62 12.42
C THR A 138 -14.14 21.34 12.44
N LYS A 139 -13.17 21.23 11.53
CA LYS A 139 -12.26 20.09 11.33
C LYS A 139 -12.94 18.82 10.83
N ILE A 140 -14.13 18.95 10.27
CA ILE A 140 -14.89 17.86 9.67
C ILE A 140 -14.54 17.80 8.19
N TRP A 141 -14.28 16.59 7.69
CA TRP A 141 -14.01 16.38 6.28
C TRP A 141 -15.31 16.30 5.50
N GLN A 142 -15.42 17.13 4.48
CA GLN A 142 -16.54 17.17 3.56
C GLN A 142 -16.12 16.50 2.25
N MET A 143 -16.65 15.32 1.97
CA MET A 143 -16.49 14.67 0.67
C MET A 143 -17.28 15.44 -0.38
N THR A 144 -16.65 15.64 -1.54
CA THR A 144 -17.17 16.39 -2.69
C THR A 144 -17.57 15.46 -3.84
N ALA A 145 -17.22 15.81 -5.08
CA ALA A 145 -17.56 15.05 -6.28
C ALA A 145 -16.62 13.84 -6.50
N PRO A 146 -17.07 12.83 -7.26
CA PRO A 146 -16.23 11.73 -7.72
C PRO A 146 -15.02 12.22 -8.51
N LEU A 147 -13.93 11.50 -8.40
CA LEU A 147 -12.70 11.74 -9.16
C LEU A 147 -12.74 11.01 -10.50
N THR A 148 -12.13 11.61 -11.53
CA THR A 148 -11.91 10.95 -12.83
C THR A 148 -10.54 10.29 -12.84
N VAL A 149 -10.50 8.98 -13.06
CA VAL A 149 -9.25 8.21 -13.09
C VAL A 149 -8.88 7.85 -14.52
N ASN A 150 -7.63 8.14 -14.90
CA ASN A 150 -7.02 7.65 -16.12
C ASN A 150 -5.92 6.65 -15.76
N THR A 151 -6.22 5.37 -15.90
CA THR A 151 -5.31 4.26 -15.56
C THR A 151 -4.12 4.14 -16.50
N SER A 152 -4.26 4.58 -17.76
CA SER A 152 -3.17 4.54 -18.74
C SER A 152 -2.10 5.59 -18.44
N GLN A 153 -2.51 6.78 -18.02
CA GLN A 153 -1.61 7.88 -17.66
C GLN A 153 -1.27 7.90 -16.16
N LYS A 154 -1.88 7.00 -15.37
CA LYS A 154 -1.83 6.98 -13.90
C LYS A 154 -2.11 8.35 -13.28
N THR A 155 -3.20 8.98 -13.72
CA THR A 155 -3.63 10.28 -13.22
C THR A 155 -5.03 10.23 -12.65
N ILE A 156 -5.25 11.03 -11.62
CA ILE A 156 -6.55 11.25 -10.98
C ILE A 156 -6.85 12.74 -11.06
N THR A 157 -8.03 13.09 -11.58
CA THR A 157 -8.42 14.49 -11.82
C THR A 157 -9.71 14.84 -11.09
N GLY A 158 -9.70 16.00 -10.46
CA GLY A 158 -10.85 16.59 -9.78
C GLY A 158 -10.88 18.11 -9.95
N ALA A 159 -11.90 18.74 -9.37
CA ALA A 159 -12.07 20.18 -9.39
C ALA A 159 -12.21 20.72 -7.97
N ILE A 160 -11.49 21.82 -7.67
CA ILE A 160 -11.58 22.53 -6.40
C ILE A 160 -12.04 23.97 -6.65
N ARG A 161 -12.85 24.53 -5.75
CA ARG A 161 -13.39 25.90 -5.88
C ARG A 161 -12.91 26.85 -4.79
N HIS A 162 -12.23 26.31 -3.80
CA HIS A 162 -11.61 27.12 -2.76
C HIS A 162 -10.33 26.45 -2.27
N PHE A 163 -9.57 27.21 -1.49
CA PHE A 163 -8.40 26.72 -0.79
C PHE A 163 -8.69 26.43 0.67
N SER A 164 -8.09 25.36 1.14
CA SER A 164 -8.13 24.80 2.49
C SER A 164 -7.21 23.56 2.52
N TRP A 165 -7.44 22.65 3.46
CA TRP A 165 -6.88 21.30 3.45
C TRP A 165 -7.73 20.40 2.56
N TRP A 166 -7.08 19.66 1.67
CA TRP A 166 -7.69 18.74 0.71
C TRP A 166 -7.00 17.39 0.74
N SER A 167 -7.74 16.34 0.43
CA SER A 167 -7.21 14.98 0.31
C SER A 167 -8.05 14.17 -0.67
N MET A 168 -7.40 13.25 -1.38
CA MET A 168 -8.12 12.16 -2.02
C MET A 168 -8.59 11.18 -0.95
N ILE A 169 -9.78 10.63 -1.14
CA ILE A 169 -10.34 9.59 -0.30
C ILE A 169 -10.86 8.44 -1.17
N THR A 170 -10.95 7.26 -0.59
CA THR A 170 -11.70 6.12 -1.11
C THR A 170 -12.79 5.73 -0.13
N ARG A 171 -13.95 5.32 -0.67
CA ARG A 171 -15.06 4.85 0.15
C ARG A 171 -14.94 3.38 0.56
N TYR A 172 -14.10 2.60 -0.11
CA TYR A 172 -13.80 1.21 0.24
C TYR A 172 -12.30 0.95 0.13
N ARG A 173 -11.77 0.17 1.06
CA ARG A 173 -10.35 -0.22 1.04
C ARG A 173 -10.09 -1.53 1.77
N LEU A 174 -9.00 -2.18 1.39
CA LEU A 174 -8.47 -3.39 2.00
C LEU A 174 -7.23 -3.03 2.82
N LEU A 175 -7.26 -3.32 4.12
CA LEU A 175 -6.24 -2.93 5.09
C LEU A 175 -5.76 -4.09 5.98
N PRO A 176 -4.59 -3.99 6.63
CA PRO A 176 -3.60 -2.96 6.40
C PRO A 176 -2.89 -3.19 5.06
N GLU A 177 -2.26 -2.13 4.55
CA GLU A 177 -1.37 -2.25 3.41
C GLU A 177 -0.11 -3.00 3.82
N TYR A 178 0.08 -4.22 3.29
CA TYR A 178 1.33 -4.96 3.45
C TYR A 178 2.19 -4.78 2.21
N ASP A 179 3.36 -4.16 2.37
CA ASP A 179 4.35 -4.08 1.29
C ASP A 179 5.06 -5.43 1.10
N THR A 180 5.36 -6.13 2.19
CA THR A 180 6.10 -7.40 2.18
C THR A 180 5.60 -8.34 3.26
N VAL A 181 5.54 -9.64 2.93
CA VAL A 181 5.20 -10.74 3.83
C VAL A 181 6.27 -11.82 3.69
N GLN A 182 6.72 -12.37 4.82
CA GLN A 182 7.69 -13.47 4.78
C GLN A 182 7.00 -14.79 4.48
N ILE A 183 7.69 -15.73 3.83
CA ILE A 183 7.19 -17.08 3.60
C ILE A 183 6.60 -17.69 4.88
N LYS A 184 5.53 -18.49 4.74
CA LYS A 184 4.77 -19.13 5.83
C LYS A 184 4.08 -18.18 6.81
N GLN A 185 4.28 -16.86 6.74
CA GLN A 185 3.55 -15.94 7.59
C GLN A 185 2.09 -15.88 7.19
N THR A 186 1.25 -15.69 8.20
CA THR A 186 -0.17 -15.42 8.03
C THR A 186 -0.45 -13.96 8.37
N LYS A 187 -1.24 -13.29 7.54
CA LYS A 187 -1.68 -11.90 7.68
C LYS A 187 -3.19 -11.83 7.58
N GLU A 188 -3.79 -10.95 8.38
CA GLU A 188 -5.19 -10.59 8.23
C GLU A 188 -5.30 -9.33 7.39
N LEU A 189 -6.24 -9.33 6.44
CA LEU A 189 -6.72 -8.16 5.73
C LEU A 189 -8.20 -7.92 6.05
N GLN A 190 -8.63 -6.68 6.03
CA GLN A 190 -9.93 -6.21 6.49
C GLN A 190 -10.50 -5.27 5.44
N VAL A 191 -11.77 -5.45 5.10
CA VAL A 191 -12.49 -4.51 4.24
C VAL A 191 -13.13 -3.44 5.12
N GLU A 192 -12.72 -2.20 4.92
CA GLU A 192 -13.34 -1.02 5.53
C GLU A 192 -14.12 -0.22 4.49
N PHE A 193 -15.14 0.50 4.96
CA PHE A 193 -15.92 1.43 4.14
C PHE A 193 -16.33 2.70 4.89
N LEU A 194 -16.61 3.77 4.15
CA LEU A 194 -17.19 5.01 4.68
C LEU A 194 -18.73 4.95 4.66
N ASP A 195 -19.38 5.49 5.69
CA ASP A 195 -20.84 5.56 5.85
C ASP A 195 -21.51 6.41 4.76
N ASN A 196 -21.64 5.90 3.54
CA ASN A 196 -22.45 6.44 2.43
C ASN A 196 -22.71 5.38 1.33
N GLY A 197 -22.54 4.08 1.60
CA GLY A 197 -22.83 2.98 0.66
C GLY A 197 -21.93 2.91 -0.59
N PHE A 198 -22.30 2.08 -1.57
CA PHE A 198 -21.62 1.93 -2.87
C PHE A 198 -22.03 2.97 -3.90
N GLU A 199 -23.33 3.28 -3.96
CA GLU A 199 -23.90 4.19 -4.94
C GLU A 199 -23.60 5.64 -4.57
N TRP A 200 -23.32 6.47 -5.57
CA TRP A 200 -23.32 7.91 -5.37
C TRP A 200 -24.77 8.33 -5.10
N PRO A 201 -25.06 9.23 -4.14
CA PRO A 201 -26.43 9.57 -3.73
C PRO A 201 -27.33 10.22 -4.81
N TRP A 202 -26.92 10.21 -6.09
CA TRP A 202 -27.53 10.93 -7.22
C TRP A 202 -27.84 10.00 -8.39
N THR A 203 -27.85 8.67 -8.20
CA THR A 203 -27.96 7.65 -9.27
C THR A 203 -29.26 7.70 -10.08
N ASP A 204 -30.25 8.51 -9.70
CA ASP A 204 -31.42 8.80 -10.56
C ASP A 204 -31.13 9.87 -11.64
N SER A 205 -30.01 10.60 -11.54
CA SER A 205 -29.48 11.48 -12.58
C SER A 205 -28.17 10.91 -13.12
N LYS A 206 -28.15 10.49 -14.39
CA LYS A 206 -26.99 9.87 -15.07
C LYS A 206 -25.76 10.78 -15.22
N THR A 207 -25.79 11.99 -14.69
CA THR A 207 -24.65 12.92 -14.62
C THR A 207 -24.99 14.00 -13.61
N PRO A 208 -24.54 13.92 -12.34
CA PRO A 208 -24.63 15.06 -11.44
C PRO A 208 -23.84 16.22 -12.08
N PRO A 209 -24.41 17.42 -12.21
CA PRO A 209 -23.69 18.59 -12.64
C PRO A 209 -22.39 18.74 -11.82
N ALA A 210 -21.26 18.98 -12.48
CA ALA A 210 -19.94 19.09 -11.84
C ALA A 210 -19.83 20.24 -10.82
N ASP A 211 -20.88 21.05 -10.70
CA ASP A 211 -21.06 22.20 -9.81
C ASP A 211 -21.89 21.91 -8.55
N LEU A 212 -22.43 20.69 -8.36
CA LEU A 212 -22.94 20.27 -7.05
C LEU A 212 -21.76 20.04 -6.10
N ALA A 213 -21.43 21.06 -5.31
CA ALA A 213 -20.62 20.93 -4.10
C ALA A 213 -21.45 20.20 -3.05
N LEU A 214 -21.54 18.88 -3.22
CA LEU A 214 -22.10 18.01 -2.20
C LEU A 214 -21.13 18.04 -1.05
N LEU A 215 -21.58 18.50 0.10
CA LEU A 215 -20.81 18.46 1.33
C LEU A 215 -21.35 17.29 2.12
N ILE A 216 -20.75 16.12 1.89
CA ILE A 216 -21.09 14.92 2.63
C ILE A 216 -20.10 14.79 3.78
N PRO A 217 -20.52 15.06 5.02
CA PRO A 217 -19.62 15.00 6.16
C PRO A 217 -19.18 13.56 6.43
N LEU A 218 -17.88 13.35 6.52
CA LEU A 218 -17.27 12.03 6.68
C LEU A 218 -17.19 11.60 8.14
N ASN A 219 -17.31 10.30 8.35
CA ASN A 219 -17.13 9.64 9.64
C ASN A 219 -16.01 8.61 9.56
N ALA A 220 -15.57 8.13 10.73
CA ALA A 220 -14.61 7.04 10.81
C ALA A 220 -15.10 5.82 10.00
N PRO A 221 -14.22 5.16 9.23
CA PRO A 221 -14.57 3.96 8.49
C PRO A 221 -15.13 2.85 9.39
N LYS A 222 -16.04 2.05 8.84
CA LYS A 222 -16.58 0.85 9.47
C LYS A 222 -16.07 -0.40 8.79
N LEU A 223 -16.04 -1.49 9.54
CA LEU A 223 -15.72 -2.81 9.01
C LEU A 223 -16.91 -3.36 8.23
N ALA A 224 -16.69 -3.77 6.98
CA ALA A 224 -17.73 -4.36 6.14
C ALA A 224 -18.19 -5.73 6.67
N ASP A 225 -19.37 -6.15 6.23
CA ASP A 225 -19.88 -7.48 6.52
C ASP A 225 -19.28 -8.51 5.55
N ARG A 226 -19.04 -9.73 6.02
CA ARG A 226 -18.50 -10.81 5.20
C ARG A 226 -19.39 -11.12 4.00
N THR A 227 -20.70 -10.92 4.12
CA THR A 227 -21.69 -11.11 3.05
C THR A 227 -21.56 -10.08 1.93
N ASP A 228 -20.90 -8.95 2.17
CA ASP A 228 -20.58 -7.98 1.12
C ASP A 228 -19.49 -8.54 0.17
N ILE A 229 -18.67 -9.49 0.60
CA ILE A 229 -17.64 -10.10 -0.26
C ILE A 229 -18.26 -11.24 -1.09
N THR A 230 -18.41 -11.00 -2.40
CA THR A 230 -18.92 -11.99 -3.35
C THR A 230 -17.84 -12.94 -3.84
N LYS A 231 -16.61 -12.45 -4.04
CA LYS A 231 -15.50 -13.29 -4.48
C LYS A 231 -14.16 -12.89 -3.88
N LEU A 232 -13.28 -13.86 -3.74
CA LEU A 232 -11.86 -13.68 -3.47
C LEU A 232 -11.01 -14.27 -4.58
N TYR A 233 -9.95 -13.56 -4.92
CA TYR A 233 -8.98 -14.00 -5.91
C TYR A 233 -7.56 -13.91 -5.35
N LEU A 234 -6.74 -14.91 -5.69
CA LEU A 234 -5.30 -14.89 -5.45
C LEU A 234 -4.59 -15.02 -6.80
N ASN A 235 -3.86 -13.97 -7.22
CA ASN A 235 -3.27 -13.86 -8.55
C ASN A 235 -4.28 -14.19 -9.68
N GLY A 236 -5.52 -13.72 -9.52
CA GLY A 236 -6.62 -13.94 -10.46
C GLY A 236 -7.33 -15.29 -10.35
N VAL A 237 -6.87 -16.20 -9.48
CA VAL A 237 -7.53 -17.50 -9.24
C VAL A 237 -8.62 -17.34 -8.18
N ASP A 238 -9.86 -17.72 -8.52
CA ASP A 238 -11.01 -17.67 -7.60
C ASP A 238 -10.83 -18.67 -6.45
N CYS A 239 -10.72 -18.14 -5.23
CA CYS A 239 -10.49 -18.86 -3.98
C CYS A 239 -11.69 -18.79 -3.03
N THR A 240 -12.86 -18.36 -3.51
CA THR A 240 -13.98 -17.97 -2.64
C THR A 240 -14.50 -19.11 -1.78
N ASN A 241 -14.66 -20.28 -2.39
CA ASN A 241 -15.29 -21.45 -1.75
C ASN A 241 -14.33 -22.63 -1.58
N GLN A 242 -13.13 -22.54 -2.13
CA GLN A 242 -12.13 -23.60 -2.10
C GLN A 242 -10.73 -22.99 -2.16
N PRO A 243 -9.74 -23.57 -1.46
CA PRO A 243 -8.37 -23.12 -1.57
C PRO A 243 -7.88 -23.28 -3.01
N PRO A 244 -6.90 -22.46 -3.45
CA PRO A 244 -6.33 -22.61 -4.77
C PRO A 244 -5.68 -23.99 -4.90
N LYS A 245 -5.84 -24.63 -6.07
CA LYS A 245 -5.23 -25.95 -6.35
C LYS A 245 -3.71 -25.91 -6.26
N ASP A 246 -3.13 -24.78 -6.65
CA ASP A 246 -1.72 -24.47 -6.52
C ASP A 246 -1.51 -23.42 -5.42
N ALA A 247 -0.75 -23.78 -4.39
CA ALA A 247 -0.43 -22.92 -3.26
C ALA A 247 0.88 -22.14 -3.45
N THR A 248 1.45 -22.09 -4.66
CA THR A 248 2.68 -21.32 -4.98
C THR A 248 2.58 -19.84 -4.63
N SER A 249 1.39 -19.25 -4.71
CA SER A 249 1.13 -17.85 -4.34
C SER A 249 0.60 -17.70 -2.91
N GLY A 250 0.48 -18.79 -2.16
CA GLY A 250 -0.11 -18.84 -0.82
C GLY A 250 -1.55 -19.33 -0.82
N LEU A 251 -2.24 -19.08 0.29
CA LEU A 251 -3.62 -19.51 0.53
C LEU A 251 -4.45 -18.33 1.04
N LEU A 252 -5.72 -18.27 0.62
CA LEU A 252 -6.72 -17.34 1.16
C LEU A 252 -7.79 -18.10 1.94
N GLY A 253 -8.34 -17.42 2.94
CA GLY A 253 -9.49 -17.87 3.70
C GLY A 253 -10.18 -16.71 4.42
N PHE A 254 -11.16 -17.04 5.24
CA PHE A 254 -11.86 -16.07 6.08
C PHE A 254 -11.58 -16.32 7.55
N VAL A 255 -11.52 -15.26 8.32
CA VAL A 255 -11.45 -15.35 9.77
C VAL A 255 -12.87 -15.46 10.32
N ASN A 256 -13.10 -16.41 11.24
CA ASN A 256 -14.38 -16.53 11.92
C ASN A 256 -14.51 -15.46 13.03
N LYS A 257 -14.84 -14.22 12.65
CA LYS A 257 -15.01 -13.06 13.54
C LYS A 257 -16.38 -12.43 13.35
N GLY A 258 -17.44 -13.07 13.82
CA GLY A 258 -18.78 -12.45 13.92
C GLY A 258 -19.29 -11.85 12.60
N ASN A 259 -19.17 -12.59 11.50
CA ASN A 259 -19.57 -12.19 10.14
C ASN A 259 -18.87 -10.93 9.59
N LYS A 260 -17.69 -10.57 10.09
CA LYS A 260 -16.92 -9.43 9.56
C LYS A 260 -16.10 -9.81 8.32
N ALA A 261 -15.92 -8.85 7.42
CA ALA A 261 -15.12 -8.97 6.20
C ALA A 261 -13.60 -8.99 6.49
N VAL A 262 -13.14 -10.05 7.16
CA VAL A 262 -11.75 -10.29 7.51
C VAL A 262 -11.23 -11.51 6.73
N ILE A 263 -10.23 -11.27 5.90
CA ILE A 263 -9.59 -12.23 5.02
C ILE A 263 -8.27 -12.65 5.66
N LEU A 264 -8.00 -13.94 5.65
CA LEU A 264 -6.75 -14.51 6.10
C LEU A 264 -5.91 -14.88 4.88
N TYR A 265 -4.71 -14.30 4.76
CA TYR A 265 -3.72 -14.69 3.77
C TYR A 265 -2.56 -15.42 4.44
N THR A 266 -2.23 -16.62 3.94
CA THR A 266 -1.04 -17.36 4.38
C THR A 266 -0.06 -17.44 3.22
N ALA A 267 1.11 -16.81 3.41
CA ALA A 267 2.19 -16.82 2.45
C ALA A 267 2.69 -18.25 2.19
N PRO A 268 3.13 -18.55 0.95
CA PRO A 268 3.64 -19.87 0.58
C PRO A 268 4.90 -20.25 1.38
N ASN A 269 5.27 -21.53 1.33
CA ASN A 269 6.48 -22.03 2.00
C ASN A 269 7.79 -21.76 1.23
N LYS A 270 7.69 -21.20 0.02
CA LYS A 270 8.78 -20.79 -0.86
C LYS A 270 8.43 -19.46 -1.51
N LYS A 271 9.43 -18.64 -1.82
CA LYS A 271 9.25 -17.43 -2.62
C LYS A 271 8.63 -17.80 -3.99
N PRO A 272 7.50 -17.20 -4.40
CA PRO A 272 6.97 -17.38 -5.74
C PRO A 272 7.97 -16.87 -6.79
N ALA A 273 7.91 -17.43 -8.01
CA ALA A 273 8.67 -16.89 -9.13
C ALA A 273 8.25 -15.44 -9.44
N ASP A 274 9.12 -14.66 -10.06
CA ASP A 274 8.92 -13.22 -10.31
C ASP A 274 7.61 -12.91 -11.06
N ALA A 275 7.16 -13.81 -11.95
CA ALA A 275 5.89 -13.64 -12.66
C ALA A 275 4.64 -13.66 -11.75
N TYR A 276 4.78 -14.14 -10.51
CA TYR A 276 3.72 -14.28 -9.51
C TYR A 276 4.02 -13.51 -8.22
N ASN A 277 5.08 -12.69 -8.21
CA ASN A 277 5.53 -11.88 -7.08
C ASN A 277 5.76 -10.43 -7.56
N PRO A 278 4.89 -9.47 -7.23
CA PRO A 278 4.00 -9.46 -6.08
C PRO A 278 2.78 -10.37 -6.23
N VAL A 279 2.30 -10.87 -5.09
CA VAL A 279 1.04 -11.59 -5.00
C VAL A 279 -0.10 -10.58 -4.90
N ALA A 280 -1.08 -10.71 -5.79
CA ALA A 280 -2.30 -9.91 -5.82
C ALA A 280 -3.45 -10.64 -5.08
N ILE A 281 -3.97 -10.00 -4.04
CA ILE A 281 -5.20 -10.41 -3.35
C ILE A 281 -6.32 -9.49 -3.83
N SER A 282 -7.29 -10.04 -4.54
CA SER A 282 -8.44 -9.28 -5.03
C SER A 282 -9.73 -9.67 -4.32
N VAL A 283 -10.51 -8.67 -3.92
CA VAL A 283 -11.77 -8.83 -3.20
C VAL A 283 -12.87 -8.19 -4.04
N GLU A 284 -13.76 -9.01 -4.59
CA GLU A 284 -14.98 -8.54 -5.24
C GLU A 284 -16.05 -8.33 -4.16
N LEU A 285 -16.59 -7.12 -4.12
CA LEU A 285 -17.65 -6.73 -3.22
C LEU A 285 -18.95 -6.48 -3.98
N SER A 286 -20.09 -6.77 -3.34
CA SER A 286 -21.42 -6.36 -3.76
C SER A 286 -22.22 -5.83 -2.59
N HIS A 287 -22.98 -4.77 -2.82
CA HIS A 287 -23.92 -4.23 -1.83
C HIS A 287 -25.29 -4.06 -2.44
N GLY A 288 -26.31 -4.56 -1.75
CA GLY A 288 -27.69 -4.58 -2.26
C GLY A 288 -27.87 -5.33 -3.59
N GLY A 289 -26.90 -6.16 -3.99
CA GLY A 289 -26.96 -6.99 -5.20
C GLY A 289 -26.73 -6.26 -6.54
N LYS A 290 -26.34 -4.97 -6.54
CA LYS A 290 -26.35 -4.14 -7.76
C LYS A 290 -24.98 -3.74 -8.30
N ALA A 291 -24.02 -3.38 -7.46
CA ALA A 291 -22.72 -2.89 -7.89
C ALA A 291 -21.60 -3.86 -7.50
N LYS A 292 -20.69 -4.16 -8.42
CA LYS A 292 -19.46 -4.91 -8.15
C LYS A 292 -18.29 -3.95 -8.02
N LEU A 293 -17.57 -4.00 -6.91
CA LEU A 293 -16.32 -3.26 -6.72
C LEU A 293 -15.18 -4.26 -6.54
N LEU A 294 -14.03 -3.99 -7.16
CA LEU A 294 -12.83 -4.78 -6.95
C LEU A 294 -11.83 -3.97 -6.13
N LEU A 295 -11.42 -4.54 -4.99
CA LEU A 295 -10.26 -4.08 -4.22
C LEU A 295 -9.09 -5.01 -4.53
N VAL A 296 -7.90 -4.46 -4.79
CA VAL A 296 -6.70 -5.27 -5.12
C VAL A 296 -5.54 -4.84 -4.25
N SER A 297 -5.09 -5.69 -3.35
CA SER A 297 -3.86 -5.49 -2.57
C SER A 297 -2.73 -6.30 -3.19
N ASN A 298 -1.60 -5.65 -3.45
CA ASN A 298 -0.37 -6.27 -3.93
C ASN A 298 0.65 -6.29 -2.80
N LEU A 299 1.23 -7.46 -2.53
CA LEU A 299 2.28 -7.63 -1.52
C LEU A 299 3.40 -8.51 -2.05
N TYR A 300 4.64 -8.21 -1.66
CA TYR A 300 5.80 -9.02 -2.03
C TYR A 300 6.01 -10.17 -1.05
N ILE A 301 6.22 -11.37 -1.56
CA ILE A 301 6.63 -12.50 -0.74
C ILE A 301 8.14 -12.60 -0.74
N ASN A 302 8.73 -12.48 0.44
CA ASN A 302 10.17 -12.61 0.65
C ASN A 302 10.49 -13.77 1.59
N THR A 303 11.74 -14.17 1.58
CA THR A 303 12.31 -15.08 2.57
C THR A 303 12.90 -14.27 3.72
N GLU A 304 12.80 -14.79 4.94
CA GLU A 304 13.33 -14.11 6.14
C GLU A 304 14.84 -13.83 6.00
N ASN A 305 15.52 -14.76 5.32
CA ASN A 305 16.91 -14.65 4.93
C ASN A 305 17.02 -14.56 3.41
N SER A 306 17.84 -13.64 2.91
CA SER A 306 18.22 -13.51 1.51
C SER A 306 19.74 -13.69 1.39
N PHE A 307 20.20 -14.20 0.25
CA PHE A 307 21.62 -14.45 0.00
C PHE A 307 21.85 -14.46 -1.51
N SER A 308 22.77 -13.65 -2.01
CA SER A 308 23.13 -13.60 -3.43
C SER A 308 24.64 -13.48 -3.59
N VAL A 309 25.19 -14.30 -4.50
CA VAL A 309 26.55 -14.17 -5.04
C VAL A 309 26.43 -13.98 -6.54
N ASP A 310 26.92 -12.85 -7.04
CA ASP A 310 26.89 -12.50 -8.46
C ASP A 310 25.50 -12.61 -9.11
N GLY A 311 24.45 -12.25 -8.37
CA GLY A 311 23.06 -12.23 -8.84
C GLY A 311 22.31 -13.56 -8.71
N SER A 312 22.82 -14.54 -7.96
CA SER A 312 22.05 -15.74 -7.61
C SER A 312 20.83 -15.42 -6.75
N ASP A 313 19.75 -16.20 -6.88
CA ASP A 313 18.51 -16.10 -6.07
C ASP A 313 18.10 -17.49 -5.55
N PRO A 314 18.75 -17.99 -4.49
CA PRO A 314 18.49 -19.30 -3.93
C PRO A 314 17.18 -19.34 -3.15
N THR A 315 16.59 -20.53 -3.10
CA THR A 315 15.31 -20.77 -2.40
C THR A 315 15.47 -21.29 -0.97
N ASN A 316 16.68 -21.74 -0.60
CA ASN A 316 16.99 -22.23 0.73
C ASN A 316 18.40 -21.79 1.12
N ILE A 317 18.52 -21.23 2.33
CA ILE A 317 19.74 -20.62 2.85
C ILE A 317 19.94 -21.14 4.27
N ALA A 318 21.07 -21.78 4.52
CA ALA A 318 21.54 -22.10 5.86
C ALA A 318 22.49 -20.99 6.33
N ILE A 319 22.31 -20.54 7.56
CA ILE A 319 23.17 -19.53 8.19
C ILE A 319 23.68 -20.10 9.51
N HIS A 320 25.00 -20.23 9.60
CA HIS A 320 25.69 -20.58 10.84
C HIS A 320 26.40 -19.33 11.35
N ALA A 321 26.08 -18.89 12.58
CA ALA A 321 26.66 -17.69 13.16
C ALA A 321 27.13 -17.96 14.59
N THR A 322 28.39 -17.63 14.86
CA THR A 322 29.00 -17.77 16.18
C THR A 322 29.63 -16.46 16.61
N ALA A 323 29.59 -16.16 17.90
CA ALA A 323 30.32 -15.03 18.46
C ALA A 323 31.02 -15.39 19.76
N SER A 324 32.25 -14.91 19.91
CA SER A 324 33.05 -15.06 21.13
C SER A 324 33.97 -13.86 21.28
N SER A 325 34.10 -13.34 22.50
CA SER A 325 34.99 -12.19 22.83
C SER A 325 34.85 -10.98 21.89
N GLY A 326 33.65 -10.70 21.39
CA GLY A 326 33.39 -9.59 20.47
C GLY A 326 33.73 -9.87 19.00
N LEU A 327 34.18 -11.07 18.67
CA LEU A 327 34.34 -11.55 17.29
C LEU A 327 33.04 -12.18 16.81
N LEU A 328 32.67 -11.89 15.56
CA LEU A 328 31.58 -12.54 14.84
C LEU A 328 32.15 -13.36 13.69
N TYR A 329 31.75 -14.61 13.59
CA TYR A 329 31.94 -15.45 12.42
C TYR A 329 30.59 -15.92 11.88
N MET A 330 30.38 -15.81 10.57
CA MET A 330 29.20 -16.37 9.92
C MET A 330 29.55 -17.09 8.63
N ASN A 331 28.78 -18.12 8.32
CA ASN A 331 28.81 -18.81 7.04
C ASN A 331 27.39 -18.99 6.51
N PHE A 332 27.18 -18.59 5.26
CA PHE A 332 25.96 -18.79 4.51
C PHE A 332 26.22 -19.88 3.47
N GLU A 333 25.27 -20.79 3.33
CA GLU A 333 25.28 -21.82 2.28
C GLU A 333 23.90 -21.88 1.65
N ASP A 334 23.85 -21.96 0.32
CA ASP A 334 22.58 -22.12 -0.40
C ASP A 334 22.42 -23.48 -1.10
N ASN A 335 21.20 -23.70 -1.59
CA ASN A 335 20.87 -24.90 -2.36
C ASN A 335 21.45 -24.94 -3.79
N LEU A 336 22.21 -23.92 -4.21
CA LEU A 336 22.96 -23.88 -5.47
C LEU A 336 24.46 -24.17 -5.25
N GLY A 337 24.88 -24.32 -3.99
CA GLY A 337 26.27 -24.53 -3.58
C GLY A 337 27.09 -23.25 -3.43
N ASN A 338 26.48 -22.07 -3.52
CA ASN A 338 27.18 -20.81 -3.25
C ASN A 338 27.42 -20.65 -1.75
N THR A 339 28.51 -19.97 -1.40
CA THR A 339 28.84 -19.67 0.00
C THR A 339 29.22 -18.21 0.21
N LEU A 340 28.95 -17.70 1.41
CA LEU A 340 29.42 -16.39 1.90
C LEU A 340 29.97 -16.56 3.31
N THR A 341 31.24 -16.27 3.49
CA THR A 341 31.91 -16.30 4.79
C THR A 341 32.11 -14.87 5.28
N VAL A 342 31.78 -14.60 6.53
CA VAL A 342 31.83 -13.27 7.12
C VAL A 342 32.58 -13.33 8.44
N TYR A 343 33.50 -12.38 8.62
CA TYR A 343 34.17 -12.13 9.88
C TYR A 343 34.05 -10.64 10.22
N CYS A 344 33.78 -10.34 11.49
CA CYS A 344 33.71 -8.98 11.99
C CYS A 344 34.18 -8.91 13.44
N GLU A 345 35.05 -7.95 13.75
CA GLU A 345 35.44 -7.65 15.12
C GLU A 345 34.52 -6.62 15.77
N ASN A 346 34.55 -6.54 17.10
CA ASN A 346 33.79 -5.59 17.91
C ASN A 346 32.28 -5.66 17.65
N LEU A 347 31.73 -6.87 17.64
CA LEU A 347 30.30 -7.13 17.41
C LEU A 347 29.42 -6.25 18.32
N LYS A 348 28.61 -5.41 17.68
CA LYS A 348 27.56 -4.60 18.28
C LYS A 348 26.57 -4.19 17.19
N VAL A 349 25.40 -3.68 17.59
CA VAL A 349 24.50 -3.02 16.64
C VAL A 349 25.23 -1.83 16.01
N GLY A 350 25.27 -1.77 14.67
CA GLY A 350 26.05 -0.77 13.95
C GLY A 350 26.41 -1.18 12.52
N LYS A 351 27.22 -0.33 11.88
CA LYS A 351 27.72 -0.53 10.51
C LYS A 351 29.23 -0.77 10.54
N PHE A 352 29.68 -1.77 9.81
CA PHE A 352 31.07 -2.21 9.73
C PHE A 352 31.48 -2.27 8.25
N PRO A 353 32.13 -1.22 7.72
CA PRO A 353 32.64 -1.22 6.36
C PRO A 353 33.66 -2.35 6.17
N PHE A 354 33.70 -2.92 4.97
CA PHE A 354 34.77 -3.84 4.57
C PHE A 354 36.11 -3.10 4.70
N ASN A 355 37.08 -3.73 5.35
CA ASN A 355 38.42 -3.16 5.55
C ASN A 355 39.43 -4.27 5.81
N ILE A 356 40.72 -3.95 5.77
CA ILE A 356 41.79 -4.96 5.86
C ILE A 356 42.07 -5.49 7.29
N LYS A 357 41.41 -4.95 8.32
CA LYS A 357 41.74 -5.25 9.73
C LYS A 357 40.63 -6.00 10.44
N ASN A 358 39.43 -5.43 10.43
CA ASN A 358 38.37 -5.78 11.37
C ASN A 358 37.21 -6.50 10.70
N THR A 359 37.16 -6.56 9.37
CA THR A 359 36.06 -7.16 8.62
C THR A 359 36.58 -7.94 7.43
N TYR A 360 36.02 -9.10 7.19
CA TYR A 360 36.36 -9.90 6.02
C TYR A 360 35.10 -10.54 5.47
N VAL A 361 34.95 -10.51 4.14
CA VAL A 361 33.89 -11.21 3.43
C VAL A 361 34.50 -12.03 2.30
N GLY A 362 34.26 -13.33 2.30
CA GLY A 362 34.64 -14.23 1.22
C GLY A 362 33.39 -14.82 0.57
N ALA A 363 33.43 -15.11 -0.72
CA ALA A 363 32.32 -15.78 -1.39
C ALA A 363 32.79 -16.75 -2.48
N VAL A 364 31.94 -17.75 -2.76
CA VAL A 364 32.16 -18.76 -3.79
C VAL A 364 30.89 -18.92 -4.61
N HIS A 365 31.05 -18.98 -5.93
CA HIS A 365 29.99 -19.28 -6.89
C HIS A 365 30.44 -20.42 -7.81
N PRO A 366 30.15 -21.69 -7.46
CA PRO A 366 30.73 -22.85 -8.14
C PRO A 366 30.33 -22.96 -9.62
N SER A 367 29.06 -22.72 -9.96
CA SER A 367 28.60 -22.85 -11.36
C SER A 367 29.23 -21.83 -12.31
N LYS A 368 29.59 -20.63 -11.80
CA LYS A 368 30.36 -19.62 -12.53
C LYS A 368 31.88 -19.80 -12.38
N LYS A 369 32.35 -20.79 -11.61
CA LYS A 369 33.76 -21.03 -11.28
C LYS A 369 34.46 -19.79 -10.69
N LYS A 370 33.75 -19.01 -9.87
CA LYS A 370 34.30 -17.82 -9.21
C LYS A 370 34.46 -18.05 -7.71
N ALA A 371 35.56 -17.57 -7.16
CA ALA A 371 35.79 -17.44 -5.73
C ALA A 371 36.55 -16.14 -5.47
N GLY A 372 36.29 -15.46 -4.37
CA GLY A 372 36.90 -14.16 -4.10
C GLY A 372 36.74 -13.70 -2.67
N SER A 373 37.42 -12.60 -2.35
CA SER A 373 37.43 -11.99 -1.02
C SER A 373 37.32 -10.47 -1.11
N SER A 374 36.77 -9.85 -0.08
CA SER A 374 36.79 -8.41 0.13
C SER A 374 38.22 -7.88 0.29
N ILE A 375 39.19 -8.73 0.66
CA ILE A 375 40.61 -8.34 0.77
C ILE A 375 41.38 -8.95 -0.40
N TYR A 376 42.19 -8.12 -1.08
CA TYR A 376 43.08 -8.55 -2.16
C TYR A 376 44.42 -7.83 -2.04
N LYS A 377 45.44 -8.36 -2.73
CA LYS A 377 46.78 -7.74 -2.76
C LYS A 377 46.95 -6.88 -4.00
N HIS A 378 47.33 -5.63 -3.81
CA HIS A 378 47.81 -4.74 -4.86
C HIS A 378 49.23 -4.31 -4.52
N CYS A 379 50.21 -4.72 -5.34
CA CYS A 379 51.61 -4.36 -5.13
C CYS A 379 52.16 -4.60 -3.72
N ARG A 380 51.93 -5.82 -3.20
CA ARG A 380 52.36 -6.28 -1.87
C ARG A 380 51.60 -5.64 -0.68
N GLU A 381 50.68 -4.72 -0.94
CA GLU A 381 49.80 -4.17 0.08
C GLU A 381 48.41 -4.80 0.02
N ASP A 382 47.83 -5.09 1.18
CA ASP A 382 46.44 -5.50 1.26
C ASP A 382 45.54 -4.28 1.01
N LYS A 383 44.56 -4.46 0.14
CA LYS A 383 43.49 -3.51 -0.16
C LYS A 383 42.15 -4.17 0.15
N SER A 384 41.14 -3.35 0.37
CA SER A 384 39.78 -3.82 0.58
C SER A 384 38.88 -3.34 -0.56
N GLU A 385 38.02 -4.23 -1.01
CA GLU A 385 36.83 -3.88 -1.75
C GLU A 385 35.85 -3.04 -0.93
N SER A 386 34.92 -2.43 -1.64
CA SER A 386 33.83 -1.69 -1.03
C SER A 386 32.69 -2.61 -0.56
N GLY A 387 32.15 -2.31 0.61
CA GLY A 387 31.00 -3.01 1.15
C GLY A 387 30.80 -2.71 2.63
N THR A 388 29.74 -3.24 3.21
CA THR A 388 29.38 -3.03 4.61
C THR A 388 28.61 -4.23 5.15
N ILE A 389 28.91 -4.57 6.40
CA ILE A 389 28.09 -5.43 7.25
C ILE A 389 27.29 -4.51 8.18
N ILE A 390 25.99 -4.69 8.27
CA ILE A 390 25.09 -3.94 9.15
C ILE A 390 24.49 -4.93 10.14
N ILE A 391 24.72 -4.72 11.42
CA ILE A 391 24.00 -5.42 12.48
C ILE A 391 22.89 -4.48 12.94
N GLU A 392 21.66 -4.77 12.54
CA GLU A 392 20.48 -3.95 12.84
C GLU A 392 20.03 -4.15 14.29
N LYS A 393 20.03 -5.42 14.73
CA LYS A 393 19.46 -5.79 16.03
C LYS A 393 20.13 -7.04 16.59
N LEU A 394 20.38 -7.00 17.89
CA LEU A 394 20.71 -8.15 18.72
C LEU A 394 19.66 -8.22 19.83
N TYR A 395 18.96 -9.34 19.96
CA TYR A 395 17.91 -9.50 20.96
C TYR A 395 17.78 -10.94 21.43
N LYS A 396 17.12 -11.16 22.57
CA LYS A 396 16.81 -12.50 23.07
C LYS A 396 15.41 -12.92 22.61
N ALA A 397 15.28 -14.14 22.11
CA ALA A 397 13.99 -14.80 21.85
C ALA A 397 14.11 -16.27 22.23
N ASP A 398 13.16 -16.79 23.01
CA ASP A 398 13.13 -18.18 23.48
C ASP A 398 14.47 -18.67 24.08
N GLY A 399 15.10 -17.81 24.89
CA GLY A 399 16.39 -18.09 25.54
C GLY A 399 17.63 -17.98 24.64
N LYS A 400 17.45 -17.85 23.31
CA LYS A 400 18.54 -17.73 22.33
C LYS A 400 18.85 -16.28 22.00
N THR A 401 20.11 -15.99 21.66
CA THR A 401 20.47 -14.70 21.05
C THR A 401 20.13 -14.75 19.57
N ILE A 402 19.34 -13.80 19.10
CA ILE A 402 19.00 -13.62 17.69
C ILE A 402 19.70 -12.37 17.18
N MET A 403 20.31 -12.51 16.01
CA MET A 403 20.97 -11.43 15.30
C MET A 403 20.25 -11.19 13.98
N LYS A 404 19.91 -9.92 13.73
CA LYS A 404 19.36 -9.46 12.46
C LYS A 404 20.32 -8.46 11.83
N GLY A 405 20.58 -8.60 10.53
CA GLY A 405 21.49 -7.73 9.81
C GLY A 405 21.41 -7.84 8.29
N GLN A 406 22.29 -7.08 7.65
CA GLN A 406 22.44 -7.02 6.21
C GLN A 406 23.93 -7.02 5.84
N ILE A 407 24.27 -7.58 4.68
CA ILE A 407 25.59 -7.50 4.06
C ILE A 407 25.38 -7.01 2.63
N THR A 408 26.19 -6.06 2.19
CA THR A 408 26.22 -5.64 0.79
C THR A 408 27.61 -5.20 0.42
N GLY A 409 28.13 -5.65 -0.72
CA GLY A 409 29.42 -5.21 -1.19
C GLY A 409 29.92 -5.97 -2.41
N THR A 410 31.21 -5.84 -2.62
CA THR A 410 31.95 -6.46 -3.70
C THR A 410 33.06 -7.30 -3.12
N VAL A 411 33.39 -8.42 -3.77
CA VAL A 411 34.60 -9.21 -3.49
C VAL A 411 35.41 -9.35 -4.76
N CYS A 412 36.73 -9.27 -4.63
CA CYS A 412 37.69 -9.42 -5.73
C CYS A 412 37.93 -10.91 -5.99
N THR A 413 37.72 -11.36 -7.23
CA THR A 413 37.94 -12.74 -7.67
C THR A 413 39.29 -12.92 -8.34
N ARG A 414 39.82 -11.86 -8.94
CA ARG A 414 41.16 -11.85 -9.56
C ARG A 414 41.70 -10.43 -9.58
N HIS A 415 42.95 -10.26 -9.15
CA HIS A 415 43.65 -8.98 -9.24
C HIS A 415 45.09 -9.20 -9.71
N GLU A 416 45.50 -8.46 -10.73
CA GLU A 416 46.86 -8.49 -11.30
C GLU A 416 47.33 -7.06 -11.55
N ALA A 417 48.59 -6.79 -11.22
CA ALA A 417 49.25 -5.51 -11.48
C ALA A 417 50.62 -5.74 -12.11
N ASP A 418 51.08 -4.78 -12.93
CA ASP A 418 52.43 -4.81 -13.52
C ASP A 418 53.51 -4.45 -12.48
N GLU A 419 54.78 -4.49 -12.89
CA GLU A 419 55.92 -4.13 -12.02
C GLU A 419 55.90 -2.67 -11.56
N LYS A 420 55.13 -1.80 -12.23
CA LYS A 420 54.92 -0.39 -11.87
C LYS A 420 53.63 -0.16 -11.07
N CYS A 421 52.96 -1.23 -10.66
CA CYS A 421 51.69 -1.19 -9.93
C CYS A 421 50.50 -0.68 -10.73
N ASN A 422 50.55 -0.69 -12.06
CA ASN A 422 49.35 -0.44 -12.85
C ASN A 422 48.48 -1.69 -12.85
N VAL A 423 47.17 -1.50 -12.61
CA VAL A 423 46.20 -2.59 -12.61
C VAL A 423 46.06 -3.14 -14.04
N ILE A 424 46.34 -4.43 -14.22
CA ILE A 424 46.16 -5.17 -15.47
C ILE A 424 44.79 -5.84 -15.47
N VAL A 425 44.45 -6.50 -14.36
CA VAL A 425 43.19 -7.24 -14.18
C VAL A 425 42.61 -6.88 -12.82
N HIS A 426 41.31 -6.59 -12.80
CA HIS A 426 40.56 -6.48 -11.56
C HIS A 426 39.13 -6.97 -11.79
N GLU A 427 38.92 -8.24 -11.47
CA GLU A 427 37.63 -8.90 -11.62
C GLU A 427 36.98 -9.04 -10.25
N THR A 428 35.67 -8.83 -10.24
CA THR A 428 34.88 -8.78 -9.01
C THR A 428 33.56 -9.52 -9.14
N MET A 429 32.95 -9.85 -8.00
CA MET A 429 31.54 -10.24 -7.93
C MET A 429 30.82 -9.48 -6.82
N LYS A 430 29.54 -9.20 -7.05
CA LYS A 430 28.67 -8.58 -6.04
C LYS A 430 28.19 -9.62 -5.04
N VAL A 431 28.08 -9.24 -3.79
CA VAL A 431 27.51 -10.06 -2.72
C VAL A 431 26.47 -9.26 -1.94
N SER A 432 25.38 -9.92 -1.58
CA SER A 432 24.36 -9.34 -0.69
C SER A 432 23.67 -10.42 0.13
N ALA A 433 23.29 -10.08 1.36
CA ALA A 433 22.47 -10.94 2.20
C ALA A 433 21.66 -10.11 3.21
N ASP A 434 20.40 -10.44 3.40
CA ASP A 434 19.60 -10.07 4.56
C ASP A 434 19.48 -11.29 5.46
N PHE A 435 19.63 -11.13 6.77
CA PHE A 435 19.58 -12.28 7.66
C PHE A 435 18.94 -11.97 9.00
N THR A 436 18.24 -12.98 9.52
CA THR A 436 17.85 -13.18 10.91
C THR A 436 18.29 -14.60 11.28
N THR A 437 19.22 -14.72 12.23
CA THR A 437 19.76 -16.02 12.62
C THR A 437 20.00 -16.11 14.13
N VAL A 438 20.04 -17.34 14.64
CA VAL A 438 20.53 -17.60 16.00
C VAL A 438 22.03 -17.35 16.02
N LEU A 439 22.48 -16.59 17.00
CA LEU A 439 23.89 -16.35 17.26
C LEU A 439 24.33 -17.20 18.45
N ASP A 440 25.15 -18.21 18.17
CA ASP A 440 25.71 -19.07 19.21
C ASP A 440 26.86 -18.33 19.91
N MET A 441 26.68 -18.05 21.20
CA MET A 441 27.62 -17.31 22.03
C MET A 441 28.53 -18.29 22.77
N TYR A 442 29.84 -18.12 22.64
CA TYR A 442 30.86 -18.94 23.31
C TYR A 442 31.78 -18.12 24.22
#